data_AF-A0A4Q4ZGX4-F1
#
_entry.id   AF-A0A4Q4ZGX4-F1
#
_cell.length_a   1.000
_cell.length_b   1.000
_cell.length_c   1.000
_cell.angle_alpha   90.00
_cell.angle_beta   90.00
_cell.angle_gamma   90.00
#
_symmetry.space_group_name_H-M   'P 1'
#
loop_
_entity.id
_entity.type
_entity.pdbx_description
1 polymer ?
#
loop_
_entity_poly.entity_id
_entity_poly.type
_entity_poly.pdbx_seq_one_letter_code
_entity_poly.pdbx_strand_id
1 'polypeptide(L)' 'MTIYTCHDCLGPVPAGEALLRSISFHQVAYCRDCWEQEHHGVVPAPRRSPEDAWRPVSVEA' A
#
# COMPACT_ATOMS: atom_id res chain seq x y z
N MET A 1 20.95 -15.37 9.30
CA MET A 1 19.73 -14.61 9.66
C MET A 1 19.81 -13.30 8.92
N THR A 2 18.86 -13.02 8.03
CA THR A 2 18.87 -11.77 7.22
C THR A 2 18.19 -10.66 7.99
N ILE A 3 18.79 -9.47 8.01
CA ILE A 3 18.27 -8.27 8.66
C ILE A 3 18.22 -7.17 7.60
N TYR A 4 17.11 -6.44 7.55
CA TYR A 4 16.92 -5.27 6.70
C TYR A 4 17.04 -4.00 7.53
N THR A 5 17.21 -2.87 6.85
CA THR A 5 17.14 -1.54 7.46
C THR A 5 15.84 -0.90 7.04
N CYS A 6 15.03 -0.46 8.01
CA CYS A 6 13.81 0.29 7.74
C CYS A 6 14.17 1.58 6.99
N HIS A 7 13.44 1.88 5.92
CA HIS A 7 13.68 3.06 5.08
C HIS A 7 13.51 4.37 5.86
N ASP A 8 12.50 4.45 6.74
CA ASP A 8 12.15 5.71 7.42
C ASP A 8 12.94 5.92 8.72
N CYS A 9 12.85 4.98 9.66
CA CYS A 9 13.50 5.13 10.97
C CYS A 9 14.96 4.62 11.02
N LEU A 10 15.47 4.03 9.93
CA LEU A 10 16.81 3.43 9.82
C LEU A 10 17.09 2.31 10.84
N GLY A 11 16.07 1.82 11.53
CA GLY A 11 16.18 0.73 12.50
C GLY A 11 16.34 -0.64 11.83
N PRO A 12 16.98 -1.62 12.51
CA PRO A 12 17.07 -2.99 12.02
C PRO A 12 15.71 -3.70 12.08
N VAL A 13 15.36 -4.43 11.02
CA VAL A 13 14.11 -5.20 10.91
C VAL A 13 14.42 -6.64 10.53
N PRO A 14 14.00 -7.65 11.33
CA PRO A 14 14.17 -9.05 10.97
C PRO A 14 13.47 -9.38 9.64
N ALA A 15 14.04 -10.28 8.84
CA ALA A 15 13.45 -10.63 7.54
C ALA A 15 12.01 -11.16 7.59
N GLY A 16 11.60 -11.79 8.69
CA GLY A 16 10.22 -12.26 8.88
C GLY A 16 9.20 -11.17 9.21
N GLU A 17 9.68 -9.97 9.56
CA GLU A 17 8.85 -8.82 9.97
C GLU A 17 8.96 -7.64 8.99
N ALA A 18 9.92 -7.70 8.06
CA ALA A 18 10.16 -6.63 7.10
C ALA A 18 9.04 -6.57 6.04
N LEU A 19 8.44 -5.39 5.90
CA LEU A 19 7.46 -5.09 4.86
C LEU A 19 8.20 -4.53 3.64
N LEU A 20 8.22 -5.30 2.55
CA LEU A 20 8.98 -4.97 1.36
C LEU A 20 8.12 -4.25 0.32
N ARG A 21 8.63 -3.15 -0.24
CA ARG A 21 7.96 -2.38 -1.29
C ARG A 21 8.95 -1.98 -2.38
N SER A 22 8.45 -1.78 -3.59
CA SER A 22 9.21 -1.19 -4.68
C SER A 22 8.90 0.31 -4.79
N ILE A 23 9.92 1.16 -4.63
CA ILE A 23 9.84 2.61 -4.82
C ILE A 23 10.88 3.01 -5.86
N SER A 24 10.46 3.65 -6.95
CA SER A 24 11.36 4.07 -8.03
C SER A 24 12.28 2.94 -8.53
N PHE A 25 11.74 1.72 -8.66
CA PHE A 25 12.47 0.49 -9.03
C PHE A 25 13.51 -0.01 -8.02
N HIS A 26 13.59 0.59 -6.84
CA HIS A 26 14.39 0.10 -5.72
C HIS A 26 13.53 -0.65 -4.72
N GLN A 27 14.03 -1.79 -4.23
CA GLN A 27 13.38 -2.53 -3.17
C GLN A 27 13.77 -1.91 -1.82
N VAL A 28 12.76 -1.48 -1.07
CA VAL A 28 12.88 -0.88 0.26
C VAL A 28 12.16 -1.74 1.29
N ALA A 29 12.63 -1.70 2.54
CA ALA A 29 12.03 -2.40 3.67
C ALA A 29 11.50 -1.40 4.68
N TYR A 30 10.37 -1.72 5.31
CA TYR A 30 9.78 -0.94 6.39
C TYR A 30 9.60 -1.81 7.64
N CYS A 31 9.75 -1.19 8.82
CA CYS A 31 9.21 -1.77 10.04
C CYS A 31 7.69 -1.60 10.07
N ARG A 32 7.03 -2.35 10.95
CA ARG A 32 5.58 -2.30 11.09
C ARG A 32 5.09 -0.89 11.47
N ASP A 33 5.73 -0.25 12.44
CA ASP A 33 5.26 1.05 12.96
C ASP A 33 5.34 2.15 11.90
N CYS A 34 6.45 2.24 11.14
CA CYS A 34 6.61 3.22 10.06
C CYS A 34 5.63 2.96 8.90
N TRP A 35 5.41 1.68 8.56
CA TRP A 35 4.40 1.31 7.58
C TRP A 35 3.00 1.73 8.02
N GLU A 36 2.66 1.50 9.28
CA GLU A 36 1.34 1.85 9.80
C GLU A 36 1.13 3.37 9.88
N GLN A 37 2.17 4.14 10.21
CA GLN A 37 2.09 5.61 10.28
C GLN A 37 1.89 6.26 8.90
N GLU A 38 2.69 5.85 7.91
CA GLU A 38 2.75 6.54 6.61
C GLU A 38 1.88 5.90 5.53
N HIS A 39 1.45 4.64 5.68
CA HIS A 39 0.70 3.91 4.65
C HIS A 39 -0.71 3.52 5.06
N HIS A 40 -1.19 3.98 6.21
CA HIS A 40 -2.61 3.94 6.53
C HIS A 40 -3.35 5.00 5.70
N GLY A 41 -4.22 4.54 4.80
CA GLY A 41 -5.41 5.32 4.46
C GLY A 41 -5.55 5.86 3.05
N VAL A 42 -4.71 5.50 2.08
CA VAL A 42 -5.00 5.84 0.67
C VAL A 42 -4.89 4.62 -0.21
N VAL A 43 -5.83 3.68 -0.04
CA VAL A 43 -6.25 2.87 -1.19
C VAL A 43 -7.00 3.84 -2.09
N PRO A 44 -6.46 4.21 -3.27
CA PRO A 44 -7.20 5.07 -4.18
C PRO A 44 -8.50 4.36 -4.51
N ALA A 45 -9.62 5.09 -4.52
CA ALA A 45 -10.88 4.53 -4.96
C ALA A 45 -10.65 3.81 -6.31
N PRO A 46 -11.18 2.60 -6.51
CA PRO A 46 -11.06 1.91 -7.78
C PRO A 46 -11.47 2.86 -8.90
N ARG A 47 -10.59 3.04 -9.90
CA ARG A 47 -10.95 3.82 -11.08
C ARG A 47 -12.14 3.11 -11.73
N ARG A 48 -13.31 3.74 -11.72
CA ARG A 48 -14.47 3.23 -12.46
C ARG A 48 -14.14 3.33 -13.95
N SER A 49 -14.33 2.24 -14.69
CA SER A 49 -14.26 2.29 -16.14
C SER A 49 -15.41 3.16 -16.65
N PRO A 50 -15.23 3.91 -17.76
CA PRO A 50 -16.28 4.76 -18.32
C PRO A 50 -17.55 3.99 -18.72
N GLU A 51 -17.46 2.66 -18.94
CA GLU A 51 -18.58 1.75 -19.17
C GLU A 51 -19.52 1.56 -17.95
N ASP A 52 -19.04 1.82 -16.72
CA ASP A 52 -19.86 1.74 -15.49
C ASP A 52 -20.70 3.01 -15.23
N ALA A 53 -20.48 4.09 -15.99
CA ALA A 53 -21.15 5.39 -15.76
C ALA A 53 -22.58 5.47 -16.34
N TRP A 54 -22.99 4.50 -17.16
CA TRP A 54 -24.24 4.53 -17.93
C TRP A 54 -25.15 3.34 -17.62
N ARG A 55 -25.57 3.19 -16.36
CA ARG A 55 -26.77 2.38 -16.06
C ARG A 55 -27.85 3.30 -15.49
N PRO A 56 -28.87 3.70 -16.28
CA PRO A 56 -30.04 4.33 -15.68
C PRO A 56 -30.68 3.34 -14.70
N VAL A 57 -30.94 3.82 -13.48
CA VAL A 57 -31.71 3.05 -12.50
C VAL A 57 -33.14 2.99 -13.02
N SER A 58 -33.57 1.81 -13.49
CA SER A 58 -34.98 1.55 -13.71
C SER A 58 -35.65 1.46 -12.35
N VAL A 59 -36.36 2.53 -11.97
CA VAL A 59 -37.37 2.45 -10.91
C VAL A 59 -38.62 1.87 -11.57
N GLU A 60 -38.92 0.61 -11.27
CA GLU A 60 -40.23 0.04 -11.56
C GLU A 60 -41.23 0.56 -10.52
N ALA A 61 -42.40 1.00 -11.01
CA ALA A 61 -43.49 1.61 -10.25
C ALA A 61 -44.51 0.58 -9.77
#